data_AF-A0A382KWZ7-F1
#
_entry.id   AF-A0A382KWZ7-F1
#
_cell.length_a   1.000
_cell.length_b   1.000
_cell.length_c   1.000
_cell.angle_alpha   90.00
_cell.angle_beta   90.00
_cell.angle_gamma   90.00
#
_symmetry.space_group_name_H-M   'P 1'
#
loop_
_entity.id
_entity.type
_entity.pdbx_description
1 polymer ?
#
loop_
_entity_poly.entity_id
_entity_poly.type
_entity_poly.pdbx_seq_one_letter_code
_entity_poly.pdbx_strand_id
1 'polypeptide(L)'
;MAHIDVNESLDGIEAIFLDLDGTIYLGPVIIEGALNFLSRLEALGIHRFFLSNNSSKSVSQYLEKLHGLGIMASEEEVLLSTHDLLSWLSREGISETYLVGTEGMRGMLEDAGVSTLSEKPQYVVLGYDTEVTYEKLATATVHLH
;
A
#
# COMPACT_ATOMS: atom_id res chain seq x y z
N MET A 1 27.18 22.84 -4.58
CA MET A 1 25.82 22.28 -4.52
C MET A 1 25.33 22.14 -5.95
N ALA A 2 25.02 20.94 -6.41
CA ALA A 2 24.52 20.74 -7.76
C ALA A 2 23.13 21.38 -7.84
N HIS A 3 22.98 22.43 -8.66
CA HIS A 3 21.68 22.90 -9.08
C HIS A 3 21.09 21.80 -9.97
N ILE A 4 20.14 21.06 -9.43
CA ILE A 4 19.28 20.20 -10.25
C ILE A 4 18.31 21.18 -10.91
N ASP A 5 18.47 21.40 -12.23
CA ASP A 5 17.45 22.04 -13.05
C ASP A 5 16.28 21.07 -13.14
N VAL A 6 15.39 21.13 -12.15
CA VAL A 6 14.12 20.41 -12.20
C VAL A 6 13.25 21.18 -13.18
N ASN A 7 12.99 20.60 -14.35
CA ASN A 7 11.98 21.14 -15.25
C ASN A 7 10.64 21.19 -14.49
N GLU A 8 10.15 22.40 -14.23
CA GLU A 8 8.89 22.62 -13.49
C GLU A 8 7.65 22.26 -14.33
N SER A 9 7.83 22.05 -15.64
CA SER A 9 6.74 21.71 -16.55
C SER A 9 6.27 20.26 -16.35
N LEU A 10 4.95 20.08 -16.39
CA LEU A 10 4.28 18.78 -16.39
C LEU A 10 3.71 18.44 -17.78
N ASP A 11 4.15 19.15 -18.82
CA ASP A 11 3.64 18.96 -20.18
C ASP A 11 3.92 17.53 -20.68
N GLY A 12 2.87 16.88 -21.19
CA GLY A 12 2.95 15.51 -21.71
C GLY A 12 2.95 14.42 -20.65
N ILE A 13 2.85 14.76 -19.35
CA ILE A 13 2.67 13.77 -18.28
C ILE A 13 1.18 13.42 -18.17
N GLU A 14 0.85 12.14 -18.31
CA GLU A 14 -0.53 11.65 -18.22
C GLU A 14 -0.89 11.17 -16.81
N ALA A 15 0.08 10.62 -16.08
CA ALA A 15 -0.11 10.09 -14.74
C ALA A 15 1.13 10.26 -13.85
N ILE A 16 0.92 10.42 -12.55
CA ILE A 16 1.98 10.48 -11.54
C ILE A 16 1.66 9.49 -10.41
N PHE A 17 2.67 8.70 -10.05
CA PHE A 17 2.64 7.76 -8.93
C PHE A 17 3.42 8.38 -7.77
N LEU A 18 2.72 8.62 -6.67
CA LEU A 18 3.18 9.37 -5.53
C LEU A 18 3.43 8.42 -4.38
N ASP A 19 4.67 8.34 -3.93
CA ASP A 19 4.94 7.81 -2.60
C ASP A 19 4.19 8.63 -1.54
N LEU A 20 3.94 8.04 -0.38
CA LEU A 20 3.14 8.65 0.68
C LEU A 20 3.97 9.19 1.84
N ASP A 21 4.64 8.29 2.58
CA ASP A 21 5.42 8.62 3.78
C ASP A 21 6.75 9.28 3.39
N GLY A 22 6.90 10.57 3.71
CA GLY A 22 8.07 11.37 3.34
C GLY A 22 7.92 12.15 2.03
N THR A 23 6.81 11.95 1.31
CA THR A 23 6.50 12.64 0.05
C THR A 23 5.22 13.49 0.15
N ILE A 24 4.12 12.91 0.60
CA ILE A 24 2.83 13.62 0.80
C ILE A 24 2.68 14.08 2.25
N TYR A 25 3.07 13.23 3.20
CA TYR A 25 2.99 13.51 4.62
C TYR A 25 4.19 12.90 5.37
N LEU A 26 4.46 13.39 6.59
CA LEU A 26 5.35 12.76 7.54
C LEU A 26 4.59 12.52 8.85
N GLY A 27 4.29 11.26 9.13
CA GLY A 27 3.42 10.91 10.27
C GLY A 27 2.00 11.49 10.08
N PRO A 28 1.53 12.38 10.98
CA PRO A 28 0.23 13.05 10.85
C PRO A 28 0.30 14.41 10.14
N VAL A 29 1.47 14.86 9.68
CA VAL A 29 1.66 16.22 9.15
C VAL A 29 1.81 16.19 7.63
N ILE A 30 1.00 16.98 6.91
CA ILE A 30 1.16 17.20 5.46
C ILE A 30 2.49 17.91 5.18
N ILE A 31 3.20 17.45 4.15
CA ILE A 31 4.41 18.12 3.66
C ILE A 31 4.02 19.41 2.93
N GLU A 32 4.77 20.48 3.19
CA GLU A 32 4.53 21.78 2.56
C GLU A 32 4.55 21.67 1.03
N GLY A 33 3.51 22.21 0.39
CA GLY A 33 3.36 22.17 -1.06
C GLY A 33 2.70 20.90 -1.62
N ALA A 34 2.54 19.81 -0.84
CA ALA A 34 1.93 18.57 -1.33
C ALA A 34 0.50 18.79 -1.83
N LEU A 35 -0.36 19.47 -1.05
CA LEU A 35 -1.73 19.77 -1.48
C LEU A 35 -1.77 20.67 -2.71
N ASN A 36 -0.88 21.68 -2.79
CA ASN A 36 -0.79 22.55 -3.97
C ASN A 36 -0.39 21.77 -5.22
N PHE A 37 0.53 20.83 -5.07
CA PHE A 37 0.94 19.94 -6.15
C PHE A 37 -0.22 19.05 -6.61
N LEU A 38 -0.93 18.40 -5.68
CA LEU A 38 -2.09 17.57 -5.99
C LEU A 38 -3.20 18.36 -6.71
N SER A 39 -3.49 19.58 -6.27
CA SER A 39 -4.46 20.48 -6.93
C SER A 39 -4.00 20.87 -8.34
N ARG A 40 -2.69 21.04 -8.55
CA ARG A 40 -2.13 21.31 -9.88
C ARG A 40 -2.30 20.12 -10.82
N LEU A 41 -2.11 18.89 -10.33
CA LEU A 41 -2.35 17.68 -11.13
C LEU A 41 -3.81 17.59 -11.59
N GLU A 42 -4.73 17.83 -10.65
CA GLU A 42 -6.17 17.85 -10.94
C GLU A 42 -6.54 18.92 -11.97
N ALA A 43 -6.02 20.15 -11.80
CA ALA A 43 -6.28 21.25 -12.74
C ALA A 43 -5.73 20.98 -14.15
N LEU A 44 -4.67 20.18 -14.27
CA LEU A 44 -4.06 19.78 -15.54
C LEU A 44 -4.67 18.49 -16.12
N GLY A 45 -5.60 17.84 -15.41
CA GLY A 45 -6.17 16.55 -15.82
C GLY A 45 -5.16 15.39 -15.78
N ILE A 46 -4.11 15.51 -14.98
CA ILE A 46 -3.09 14.46 -14.80
C ILE A 46 -3.59 13.49 -13.75
N HIS A 47 -3.63 12.20 -14.08
CA HIS A 47 -4.03 11.16 -13.14
C HIS A 47 -3.00 11.04 -12.00
N ARG A 48 -3.47 10.86 -10.77
CA ARG A 48 -2.61 10.63 -9.62
C ARG A 48 -2.89 9.26 -9.01
N PHE A 49 -1.85 8.60 -8.55
CA PHE A 49 -1.94 7.35 -7.81
C PHE A 49 -1.07 7.46 -6.58
N PHE A 50 -1.56 7.01 -5.43
CA PHE A 50 -0.87 6.97 -4.16
C PHE A 50 -0.31 5.58 -3.95
N LEU A 51 1.01 5.46 -3.94
CA LEU A 51 1.73 4.21 -3.83
C LEU A 51 2.31 4.05 -2.42
N SER A 52 2.17 2.85 -1.84
CA SER A 52 2.82 2.50 -0.58
C SER A 52 3.29 1.05 -0.56
N ASN A 53 4.50 0.83 -0.05
CA ASN A 53 5.01 -0.51 0.24
C ASN A 53 4.66 -1.00 1.65
N ASN A 54 4.06 -0.14 2.48
CA ASN A 54 3.66 -0.49 3.84
C ASN A 54 2.41 -1.38 3.80
N SER A 55 2.63 -2.67 4.05
CA SER A 55 1.59 -3.70 4.03
C SER A 55 0.79 -3.83 5.34
N SER A 56 0.96 -2.92 6.29
CA SER A 56 0.21 -2.96 7.57
C SER A 56 -1.23 -2.46 7.46
N LYS A 57 -1.63 -1.84 6.35
CA LYS A 57 -2.91 -1.16 6.20
C LYS A 57 -3.67 -1.64 4.97
N SER A 58 -5.00 -1.69 5.09
CA SER A 58 -5.91 -1.87 3.97
C SER A 58 -6.05 -0.59 3.14
N VAL A 59 -6.67 -0.72 1.96
CA VAL A 59 -7.06 0.43 1.12
C VAL A 59 -7.98 1.38 1.89
N SER A 60 -9.00 0.87 2.57
CA SER A 60 -9.93 1.69 3.35
C SER A 60 -9.24 2.49 4.47
N GLN A 61 -8.25 1.90 5.15
CA GLN A 61 -7.46 2.60 6.16
C GLN A 61 -6.56 3.70 5.55
N TYR A 62 -6.05 3.49 4.34
CA TYR A 62 -5.33 4.54 3.62
C TYR A 62 -6.26 5.67 3.18
N LEU A 63 -7.45 5.37 2.68
CA LEU A 63 -8.45 6.37 2.32
C LEU A 63 -8.88 7.20 3.52
N GLU A 64 -9.18 6.58 4.65
CA GLU A 64 -9.52 7.29 5.88
C GLU A 64 -8.40 8.26 6.28
N LYS A 65 -7.14 7.82 6.22
CA LYS A 65 -5.98 8.68 6.50
C LYS A 65 -5.88 9.84 5.51
N LEU A 66 -5.95 9.58 4.21
CA LEU A 66 -5.84 10.60 3.17
C LEU A 66 -6.97 11.63 3.28
N HIS A 67 -8.21 11.18 3.47
CA HIS A 67 -9.38 12.03 3.66
C HIS A 67 -9.23 12.90 4.91
N GLY A 68 -8.74 12.32 6.02
CA GLY A 68 -8.43 13.05 7.25
C GLY A 68 -7.35 14.13 7.08
N LEU A 69 -6.50 14.00 6.05
CA LEU A 69 -5.48 14.99 5.67
C LEU A 69 -5.96 15.96 4.58
N GLY A 70 -7.24 15.91 4.18
CA GLY A 70 -7.84 16.76 3.15
C GLY A 70 -7.58 16.30 1.72
N ILE A 71 -7.12 15.07 1.52
CA ILE A 71 -6.86 14.47 0.19
C ILE A 71 -8.00 13.52 -0.12
N MET A 72 -8.94 13.94 -0.97
CA MET A 72 -10.05 13.10 -1.43
C MET A 72 -9.58 12.14 -2.52
N ALA A 73 -9.07 10.98 -2.11
CA ALA A 73 -8.71 9.87 -2.99
C ALA A 73 -9.85 8.85 -3.10
N SER A 74 -9.89 8.13 -4.21
CA SER A 74 -10.73 6.95 -4.47
C SER A 74 -9.93 5.65 -4.28
N GLU A 75 -10.62 4.51 -4.20
CA GLU A 75 -9.97 3.20 -4.01
C GLU A 75 -9.00 2.88 -5.14
N GLU A 76 -9.35 3.24 -6.38
CA GLU A 76 -8.55 3.02 -7.58
C GLU A 76 -7.28 3.87 -7.64
N GLU A 77 -7.25 4.98 -6.90
CA GLU A 77 -6.07 5.83 -6.76
C GLU A 77 -5.07 5.25 -5.73
N VAL A 78 -5.42 4.24 -4.93
CA VAL A 78 -4.54 3.71 -3.87
C VAL A 78 -3.92 2.37 -4.30
N LEU A 79 -2.61 2.38 -4.49
CA LEU A 79 -1.81 1.21 -4.87
C LEU A 79 -0.91 0.80 -3.71
N LEU A 80 -0.96 -0.48 -3.35
CA LEU A 80 -0.31 -1.04 -2.17
C LEU A 80 0.51 -2.25 -2.59
N SER A 81 1.62 -2.52 -1.91
CA SER A 81 2.41 -3.75 -2.12
C SER A 81 1.58 -5.03 -1.96
N THR A 82 0.51 -4.99 -1.15
CA THR A 82 -0.44 -6.10 -1.00
C THR A 82 -1.17 -6.42 -2.33
N HIS A 83 -1.47 -5.42 -3.17
CA HIS A 83 -2.08 -5.67 -4.49
C HIS A 83 -1.13 -6.48 -5.39
N ASP A 84 0.16 -6.17 -5.38
CA ASP A 84 1.17 -6.90 -6.17
C ASP A 84 1.30 -8.36 -5.69
N LEU A 85 1.28 -8.57 -4.37
CA LEU A 85 1.25 -9.92 -3.78
C LEU A 85 0.02 -10.70 -4.26
N LEU A 86 -1.17 -10.11 -4.18
CA LEU A 86 -2.42 -10.77 -4.59
C LEU A 86 -2.42 -11.12 -6.08
N SER A 87 -1.94 -10.21 -6.92
CA SER A 87 -1.77 -10.44 -8.36
C SER A 87 -0.83 -11.62 -8.63
N TRP A 88 0.29 -11.70 -7.90
CA TRP A 88 1.22 -12.81 -8.00
C TRP A 88 0.61 -14.13 -7.54
N LEU A 89 -0.01 -14.18 -6.36
CA LEU A 89 -0.66 -15.39 -5.81
C LEU A 89 -1.73 -15.93 -6.76
N SER A 90 -2.57 -15.04 -7.31
CA SER A 90 -3.60 -15.40 -8.28
C SER A 90 -3.00 -16.01 -9.55
N ARG A 91 -1.95 -15.41 -10.10
CA ARG A 91 -1.27 -15.92 -11.30
C ARG A 91 -0.66 -17.30 -11.08
N GLU A 92 -0.13 -17.57 -9.90
CA GLU A 92 0.46 -18.86 -9.55
C GLU A 92 -0.58 -19.89 -9.06
N GLY A 93 -1.86 -19.52 -8.96
CA GLY A 93 -2.93 -20.40 -8.48
C GLY A 93 -2.78 -20.78 -6.99
N ILE A 94 -2.23 -19.88 -6.19
CA ILE A 94 -2.02 -20.06 -4.75
C ILE A 94 -3.19 -19.43 -4.00
N SER A 95 -3.85 -20.21 -3.15
CA SER A 95 -4.96 -19.74 -2.31
C SER A 95 -4.82 -20.12 -0.85
N GLU A 96 -3.91 -21.04 -0.49
CA GLU A 96 -3.69 -21.48 0.88
C GLU A 96 -2.39 -20.87 1.43
N THR A 97 -2.50 -19.92 2.34
CA THR A 97 -1.35 -19.25 2.96
C THR A 97 -1.46 -19.21 4.47
N TYR A 98 -0.33 -18.96 5.14
CA TYR A 98 -0.30 -18.56 6.54
C TYR A 98 0.28 -17.15 6.63
N LEU A 99 -0.53 -16.20 7.09
CA LEU A 99 -0.20 -14.78 7.13
C LEU A 99 0.38 -14.39 8.49
N VAL A 100 1.57 -13.79 8.44
CA VAL A 100 2.11 -12.92 9.49
C VAL A 100 1.92 -11.48 9.02
N GLY A 101 0.82 -10.88 9.43
CA GLY A 101 0.35 -9.57 8.96
C GLY A 101 -0.74 -9.01 9.88
N THR A 102 -1.07 -7.74 9.68
CA THR A 102 -2.14 -7.07 10.40
C THR A 102 -3.51 -7.55 9.93
N GLU A 103 -4.55 -7.24 10.70
CA GLU A 103 -5.92 -7.51 10.29
C GLU A 103 -6.32 -6.78 8.99
N GLY A 104 -5.79 -5.58 8.77
CA GLY A 104 -6.01 -4.84 7.51
C GLY A 104 -5.45 -5.58 6.28
N MET A 105 -4.28 -6.19 6.41
CA MET A 105 -3.71 -7.04 5.35
C MET A 105 -4.47 -8.35 5.21
N ARG A 106 -4.89 -8.96 6.33
CA ARG A 106 -5.71 -10.18 6.34
C ARG A 106 -6.98 -9.99 5.52
N GLY A 107 -7.74 -8.93 5.80
CA GLY A 107 -8.98 -8.65 5.08
C GLY A 107 -8.76 -8.57 3.57
N MET A 108 -7.71 -7.88 3.12
CA MET A 108 -7.38 -7.81 1.69
C MET A 108 -7.09 -9.17 1.06
N LEU A 109 -6.42 -10.09 1.79
CA LEU A 109 -6.16 -11.44 1.30
C LEU A 109 -7.42 -12.29 1.25
N GLU A 110 -8.22 -12.25 2.32
CA GLU A 110 -9.44 -13.06 2.42
C GLU A 110 -10.52 -12.60 1.43
N ASP A 111 -10.68 -11.29 1.22
CA ASP A 111 -11.58 -10.72 0.21
C ASP A 111 -11.19 -11.15 -1.22
N ALA A 112 -9.89 -11.39 -1.45
CA ALA A 112 -9.37 -11.92 -2.71
C ALA A 112 -9.43 -13.46 -2.81
N GLY A 113 -10.00 -14.14 -1.80
CA GLY A 113 -10.12 -15.60 -1.76
C GLY A 113 -8.84 -16.34 -1.37
N VAL A 114 -7.87 -15.66 -0.75
CA VAL A 114 -6.64 -16.25 -0.21
C VAL A 114 -6.83 -16.53 1.28
N SER A 115 -6.83 -17.81 1.66
CA SER A 115 -6.82 -18.26 3.05
C SER A 115 -5.54 -17.81 3.74
N THR A 116 -5.66 -17.22 4.93
CA THR A 116 -4.55 -16.60 5.68
C THR A 116 -4.16 -17.36 6.95
N LEU A 117 -4.91 -18.40 7.31
CA LEU A 117 -4.72 -19.24 8.50
C LEU A 117 -4.71 -20.73 8.13
N SER A 118 -4.23 -21.06 6.94
CA SER A 118 -4.18 -22.45 6.50
C SER A 118 -3.27 -23.27 7.42
N GLU A 119 -3.74 -24.45 7.86
CA GLU A 119 -2.92 -25.41 8.61
C GLU A 119 -1.88 -26.12 7.71
N LYS A 120 -2.07 -26.07 6.38
CA LYS A 120 -1.16 -26.63 5.38
C LYS A 120 -0.90 -25.59 4.29
N PRO A 121 -0.27 -24.47 4.64
CA PRO A 121 -0.09 -23.37 3.70
C PRO A 121 0.88 -23.77 2.59
N GLN A 122 0.62 -23.30 1.37
CA GLN A 122 1.57 -23.36 0.26
C GLN A 122 2.74 -22.38 0.52
N TYR A 123 2.44 -21.24 1.15
CA TYR A 123 3.40 -20.19 1.48
C TYR A 123 3.08 -19.55 2.82
N VAL A 124 4.12 -19.15 3.54
CA VAL A 124 4.03 -18.17 4.62
C VAL A 124 4.19 -16.77 4.02
N VAL A 125 3.20 -15.90 4.24
CA VAL A 125 3.23 -14.50 3.81
C VAL A 125 3.63 -13.64 5.00
N LEU A 126 4.71 -12.87 4.86
CA LEU A 126 5.18 -11.95 5.90
C LEU A 126 5.00 -10.51 5.42
N GLY A 127 4.07 -9.79 6.06
CA GLY A 127 3.89 -8.35 5.91
C GLY A 127 4.53 -7.57 7.06
N TYR A 128 4.32 -6.24 7.06
CA TYR A 128 4.67 -5.40 8.20
C TYR A 128 3.59 -5.53 9.29
N ASP A 129 3.69 -6.58 10.10
CA ASP A 129 2.72 -6.89 11.16
C ASP A 129 2.95 -6.02 12.41
N THR A 130 2.18 -4.93 12.55
CA THR A 130 2.17 -4.11 13.77
C THR A 130 1.41 -4.76 14.94
N GLU A 131 0.81 -5.92 14.71
CA GLU A 131 0.03 -6.73 15.65
C GLU A 131 0.70 -8.10 15.89
N VAL A 132 2.02 -8.16 15.71
CA VAL A 132 2.80 -9.40 15.79
C VAL A 132 2.76 -9.99 17.20
N THR A 133 2.62 -11.31 17.28
CA THR A 133 2.70 -12.07 18.52
C THR A 133 3.73 -13.19 18.40
N TYR A 134 4.23 -13.67 19.55
CA TYR A 134 5.12 -14.83 19.56
C TYR A 134 4.48 -16.06 18.91
N GLU A 135 3.18 -16.28 19.15
CA GLU A 135 2.43 -17.41 18.60
C GLU A 135 2.36 -17.36 17.06
N LYS A 136 2.06 -16.20 16.47
CA LYS A 136 2.09 -16.01 15.00
C LYS A 136 3.46 -16.42 14.43
N LEU A 137 4.54 -15.94 15.04
CA LEU A 137 5.91 -16.23 14.57
C LEU A 137 6.29 -17.70 14.77
N ALA A 138 5.92 -18.30 15.90
CA ALA A 138 6.20 -19.70 16.19
C ALA A 138 5.49 -20.62 15.18
N THR A 139 4.20 -20.40 14.95
CA THR A 139 3.41 -21.17 13.98
C THR A 139 3.91 -20.97 12.56
N ALA A 140 4.20 -19.73 12.14
CA ALA A 140 4.81 -19.46 10.85
C ALA A 140 6.13 -20.21 10.65
N THR A 141 6.98 -20.26 11.69
CA THR A 141 8.25 -20.99 11.63
C THR A 141 8.04 -22.50 11.46
N VAL A 142 7.01 -23.08 12.10
CA VAL A 142 6.65 -24.50 11.90
C VAL A 142 6.27 -24.78 10.44
N HIS A 143 5.55 -23.86 9.78
CA HIS A 143 5.17 -24.01 8.37
C HIS A 143 6.32 -23.86 7.37
N LEU A 144 7.49 -23.35 7.78
CA LEU A 144 8.66 -23.19 6.92
C LEU A 144 9.57 -24.44 6.86
N HIS A 145 9.28 -25.49 7.64
CA HIS A 145 10.06 -26.73 7.72
C HIS A 145 9.34 -27.90 7.03
#